data_AF-A0A7J8PK44-F1
#
_entry.id   AF-A0A7J8PK44-F1
#
_cell.length_a   1.000
_cell.length_b   1.000
_cell.length_c   1.000
_cell.angle_alpha   90.00
_cell.angle_beta   90.00
_cell.angle_gamma   90.00
#
_symmetry.space_group_name_H-M   'P 1'
#
loop_
_entity.id
_entity.type
_entity.pdbx_description
1 polymer ?
#
loop_
_entity_poly.entity_id
_entity_poly.type
_entity_poly.pdbx_seq_one_letter_code
_entity_poly.pdbx_strand_id
1 'polypeptide(L)'
;MAAMACIPRRLSQITLFNTKNLTLYHITLVVILCTTFYLIGIWQHSVGTTFSSSSAAAAFLSSVPCSSLKTTQLDFLPHHLPPDPPSETTRAAQFPPCDPSFSEYTPCEDVQRSLKFDRDMLIYRERHCPEKDELLKCRIPAPYGYKVPFRWPQGREFAWFANVPHKELTVEKKNQNWIKVEGDRFRFPGGGTMFPHGADAYIDDIDKLISLRDGSIRTAIDTGCG
;
A
#
# COMPACT_ATOMS: atom_id res chain seq x y z
N MET A 1 -14.26 63.22 -60.05
CA MET A 1 -14.74 64.04 -58.90
C MET A 1 -14.35 63.32 -57.64
N ALA A 2 -13.73 63.88 -56.61
CA ALA A 2 -13.03 65.15 -56.40
C ALA A 2 -12.09 64.87 -55.21
N ALA A 3 -10.93 65.52 -55.19
CA ALA A 3 -10.00 65.51 -54.07
C ALA A 3 -10.35 66.62 -53.08
N MET A 4 -10.11 66.39 -51.78
CA MET A 4 -9.76 67.36 -50.72
C MET A 4 -9.75 66.58 -49.38
N ALA A 5 -8.67 66.44 -48.60
CA ALA A 5 -7.79 67.39 -47.91
C ALA A 5 -7.98 67.32 -46.36
N CYS A 6 -6.98 66.72 -45.68
CA CYS A 6 -6.34 67.05 -44.38
C CYS A 6 -7.03 67.98 -43.34
N ILE A 7 -7.24 67.60 -42.05
CA ILE A 7 -6.39 67.71 -40.80
C ILE A 7 -7.21 68.47 -39.69
N PRO A 8 -7.05 68.39 -38.32
CA PRO A 8 -6.57 67.37 -37.34
C PRO A 8 -7.37 67.31 -35.97
N ARG A 9 -6.78 66.61 -34.96
CA ARG A 9 -6.98 66.56 -33.47
C ARG A 9 -7.85 65.39 -32.96
N ARG A 10 -7.47 64.65 -31.91
CA ARG A 10 -6.64 64.94 -30.72
C ARG A 10 -6.05 63.62 -30.16
N LEU A 11 -4.78 63.63 -29.70
CA LEU A 11 -4.18 62.54 -28.94
C LEU A 11 -4.92 62.31 -27.61
N SER A 12 -5.12 61.05 -27.22
CA SER A 12 -5.22 60.66 -25.82
C SER A 12 -4.01 59.78 -25.45
N GLN A 13 -3.30 60.22 -24.42
CA GLN A 13 -2.21 59.48 -23.79
C GLN A 13 -2.82 58.34 -22.97
N ILE A 14 -2.45 57.09 -23.26
CA ILE A 14 -2.64 55.98 -22.33
C ILE A 14 -1.26 55.63 -21.79
N THR A 15 -1.10 55.97 -20.52
CA THR A 15 0.06 55.75 -19.66
C THR A 15 0.36 54.26 -19.50
N LEU A 16 1.55 53.86 -19.95
CA LEU A 16 2.12 52.52 -19.75
C LEU A 16 2.80 52.49 -18.37
N PHE A 17 2.00 52.37 -17.29
CA PHE A 17 2.52 52.25 -15.93
C PHE A 17 3.00 50.81 -15.64
N ASN A 18 4.30 50.61 -15.87
CA ASN A 18 5.25 49.82 -15.07
C ASN A 18 4.72 48.57 -14.31
N THR A 19 4.44 47.49 -15.05
CA THR A 19 4.10 46.16 -14.51
C THR A 19 5.29 45.44 -13.86
N LYS A 20 6.53 45.83 -14.14
CA LYS A 20 7.74 45.14 -13.64
C LYS A 20 8.01 45.37 -12.16
N ASN A 21 7.70 46.56 -11.65
CA ASN A 21 7.94 46.91 -10.24
C ASN A 21 6.94 46.21 -9.29
N LEU A 22 5.70 45.99 -9.74
CA LEU A 22 4.68 45.29 -8.94
C LEU A 22 5.00 43.79 -8.85
N THR A 23 5.48 43.17 -9.93
CA THR A 23 5.93 41.77 -9.94
C THR A 23 7.16 41.57 -9.06
N LEU A 24 8.13 42.50 -9.07
CA LEU A 24 9.30 42.44 -8.19
C LEU A 24 8.88 42.54 -6.71
N TYR A 25 7.98 43.48 -6.38
CA TYR A 25 7.45 43.65 -5.02
C TYR A 25 6.76 42.37 -4.52
N HIS A 26 5.92 41.74 -5.35
CA HIS A 26 5.29 40.46 -5.01
C HIS A 26 6.30 39.33 -4.79
N ILE A 27 7.33 39.22 -5.63
CA ILE A 27 8.40 38.22 -5.45
C ILE A 27 9.16 38.48 -4.14
N THR A 28 9.53 39.73 -3.85
CA THR A 28 10.23 40.07 -2.60
C THR A 28 9.38 39.79 -1.36
N LEU A 29 8.06 40.06 -1.42
CA LEU A 29 7.14 39.79 -0.33
C LEU A 29 7.00 38.30 -0.06
N VAL A 30 6.90 37.47 -1.11
CA VAL A 30 6.84 36.00 -0.99
C VAL A 30 8.13 35.45 -0.39
N VAL A 31 9.30 35.92 -0.82
CA VAL A 31 10.58 35.48 -0.25
C VAL A 31 10.67 35.82 1.24
N ILE A 32 10.29 37.03 1.63
CA ILE A 32 10.27 37.43 3.05
C ILE A 32 9.32 36.52 3.85
N LEU A 33 8.11 36.28 3.36
CA LEU A 33 7.13 35.41 4.02
C LEU A 33 7.64 33.97 4.17
N CYS A 34 8.27 33.41 3.14
CA CYS A 34 8.84 32.07 3.20
C CYS A 34 10.00 31.98 4.20
N THR A 35 10.87 32.99 4.25
CA THR A 35 11.99 33.02 5.20
C THR A 35 11.51 33.16 6.65
N THR A 36 10.46 33.95 6.91
CA THR A 36 9.94 34.11 8.26
C THR A 36 9.27 32.83 8.76
N PHE A 37 8.46 32.16 7.95
CA PHE A 37 7.86 30.87 8.32
C PHE A 37 8.92 29.78 8.53
N TYR A 38 9.98 29.76 7.72
CA TYR A 38 11.09 28.83 7.89
C TYR A 38 11.82 29.04 9.24
N LEU A 39 12.11 30.28 9.61
CA LEU A 39 12.75 30.61 10.89
C LEU A 39 11.83 30.33 12.10
N ILE A 40 10.53 30.57 11.97
CA ILE A 40 9.54 30.23 13.00
C ILE A 40 9.47 28.71 13.20
N GLY A 41 9.50 27.93 12.12
CA GLY A 41 9.52 26.46 12.18
C GLY A 41 10.77 25.92 12.89
N ILE A 42 11.95 26.49 12.61
CA ILE A 42 13.18 26.15 13.33
C ILE A 42 13.04 26.49 14.82
N TRP A 43 12.51 27.67 15.14
CA TRP A 43 12.36 28.12 16.53
C TRP A 43 11.42 27.20 17.33
N GLN A 44 10.29 26.79 16.75
CA GLN A 44 9.35 25.83 17.36
C GLN A 44 9.96 24.43 17.54
N HIS A 45 10.85 23.99 16.66
CA HIS A 45 11.58 22.72 16.82
C HIS A 45 12.74 22.78 17.83
N SER A 46 13.27 23.97 18.13
CA SER A 46 14.33 24.16 19.14
C SER A 46 13.83 24.44 20.57
N VAL A 47 12.53 24.70 20.77
CA VAL A 47 11.91 24.90 22.10
C VAL A 47 11.00 23.70 22.50
N GLY A 48 11.12 22.59 21.78
CA GLY A 48 10.54 21.29 22.14
C GLY A 48 11.33 20.61 23.26
N THR A 49 10.94 20.93 24.48
CA THR A 49 11.17 20.27 25.77
C THR A 49 11.77 18.85 25.69
N THR A 50 13.04 18.72 26.07
CA THR A 50 13.64 17.48 26.55
C THR A 50 12.97 17.06 27.86
N PHE A 51 12.00 16.14 27.79
CA PHE A 51 11.65 15.32 28.95
C PHE A 51 12.57 14.09 28.97
N SER A 52 13.66 14.22 29.71
CA SER A 52 14.36 13.07 30.28
C SER A 52 13.46 12.46 31.35
N SER A 53 12.87 11.31 31.06
CA SER A 53 12.32 10.41 32.08
C SER A 53 13.12 9.12 32.07
N SER A 54 14.23 9.15 32.79
CA SER A 54 14.92 7.95 33.26
C SER A 54 14.06 7.30 34.35
N SER A 55 13.40 6.19 34.03
CA SER A 55 12.79 5.31 35.03
C SER A 55 13.17 3.88 34.71
N ALA A 56 14.36 3.47 35.16
CA ALA A 56 14.69 2.07 35.32
C ALA A 56 13.84 1.54 36.49
N ALA A 57 12.67 0.98 36.20
CA ALA A 57 11.93 0.20 37.16
C ALA A 57 12.66 -1.14 37.32
N ALA A 58 13.38 -1.31 38.42
CA ALA A 58 13.84 -2.60 38.88
C ALA A 58 12.59 -3.48 39.10
N ALA A 59 12.40 -4.47 38.24
CA ALA A 59 11.39 -5.49 38.45
C ALA A 59 11.80 -6.31 39.67
N PHE A 60 11.09 -6.14 40.79
CA PHE A 60 11.13 -7.07 41.90
C PHE A 60 10.59 -8.42 41.39
N LEU A 61 11.48 -9.41 41.31
CA LEU A 61 11.12 -10.82 41.15
C LEU A 61 10.44 -11.30 42.43
N SER A 62 9.14 -11.03 42.55
CA SER A 62 8.30 -11.75 43.51
C SER A 62 8.12 -13.16 42.98
N SER A 63 8.89 -14.10 43.51
CA SER A 63 8.69 -15.53 43.30
C SER A 63 7.34 -15.95 43.90
N VAL A 64 6.31 -15.98 43.07
CA VAL A 64 5.04 -16.62 43.43
C VAL A 64 5.28 -18.13 43.45
N PRO A 65 4.91 -18.86 44.52
CA PRO A 65 5.03 -20.31 44.54
C PRO A 65 4.16 -20.88 43.42
N CYS A 66 4.78 -21.67 42.53
CA CYS A 66 4.06 -22.42 41.52
C CYS A 66 3.25 -23.50 42.25
N SER A 67 2.03 -23.18 42.66
CA SER A 67 1.06 -24.19 43.06
C SER A 67 0.89 -25.14 41.89
N SER A 68 1.14 -26.43 42.16
CA SER A 68 1.05 -27.55 41.24
C SER A 68 -0.28 -27.51 40.49
N LEU A 69 -0.28 -26.86 39.33
CA LEU A 69 -1.31 -27.01 38.32
C LEU A 69 -1.09 -28.40 37.77
N LYS A 70 -2.04 -29.31 38.06
CA LYS A 70 -2.16 -30.60 37.37
C LYS A 70 -2.10 -30.29 35.88
N THR A 71 -0.94 -30.52 35.29
CA THR A 71 -0.74 -30.37 33.86
C THR A 71 -1.51 -31.53 33.25
N THR A 72 -2.76 -31.30 32.87
CA THR A 72 -3.33 -32.05 31.76
C THR A 72 -2.41 -31.75 30.59
N GLN A 73 -1.54 -32.71 30.27
CA GLN A 73 -0.72 -32.68 29.07
C GLN A 73 -1.70 -32.67 27.90
N LEU A 74 -2.03 -31.47 27.43
CA LEU A 74 -2.86 -31.29 26.25
C LEU A 74 -1.98 -31.64 25.06
N ASP A 75 -2.30 -32.77 24.43
CA ASP A 75 -1.68 -33.16 23.18
C ASP A 75 -2.29 -32.31 22.06
N PHE A 76 -1.47 -31.47 21.45
CA PHE A 76 -1.85 -30.66 20.29
C PHE A 76 -1.50 -31.37 18.97
N LEU A 77 -1.06 -32.64 19.01
CA LEU A 77 -0.90 -33.42 17.80
C LEU A 77 -2.27 -33.68 17.16
N PRO A 78 -2.43 -33.41 15.86
CA PRO A 78 -3.64 -33.77 15.14
C PRO A 78 -3.80 -35.30 15.15
N HIS A 79 -4.80 -35.81 15.87
CA HIS A 79 -5.11 -37.24 15.96
C HIS A 79 -5.69 -37.84 14.67
N HIS A 80 -5.84 -37.03 13.62
CA HIS A 80 -6.27 -37.44 12.29
C HIS A 80 -5.29 -36.91 11.26
N LEU A 81 -4.13 -37.55 11.17
CA LEU A 81 -3.34 -37.49 9.95
C LEU A 81 -4.03 -38.44 8.96
N PRO A 82 -4.57 -37.93 7.83
CA PRO A 82 -5.04 -38.82 6.78
C PRO A 82 -3.87 -39.76 6.41
N PRO A 83 -4.12 -41.06 6.18
CA PRO A 83 -3.08 -41.95 5.69
C PRO A 83 -2.41 -41.31 4.48
N ASP A 84 -1.07 -41.30 4.46
CA ASP A 84 -0.36 -40.88 3.27
C ASP A 84 -0.94 -41.66 2.08
N PRO A 85 -1.33 -40.97 0.99
CA PRO A 85 -1.85 -41.67 -0.17
C PRO A 85 -0.83 -42.74 -0.57
N PRO A 86 -1.27 -43.96 -0.93
CA PRO A 86 -0.36 -44.99 -1.40
C PRO A 86 0.54 -44.38 -2.48
N SER A 87 1.81 -44.77 -2.48
CA SER A 87 2.80 -44.30 -3.45
C SER A 87 2.42 -44.86 -4.83
N GLU A 88 1.37 -44.28 -5.43
CA GLU A 88 0.98 -44.59 -6.78
C GLU A 88 2.12 -44.09 -7.67
N THR A 89 2.68 -45.02 -8.45
CA THR A 89 3.53 -44.71 -9.60
C THR A 89 2.72 -44.05 -10.72
N THR A 90 1.71 -43.25 -10.38
CA THR A 90 0.98 -42.39 -11.31
C THR A 90 1.99 -41.35 -11.74
N ARG A 91 2.53 -41.49 -12.96
CA ARG A 91 3.37 -40.48 -13.62
C ARG A 91 2.72 -39.13 -13.36
N ALA A 92 3.36 -38.29 -12.54
CA ALA A 92 2.88 -36.96 -12.28
C ALA A 92 2.57 -36.30 -13.63
N ALA A 93 1.35 -35.80 -13.81
CA ALA A 93 0.96 -35.16 -15.06
C ALA A 93 2.04 -34.14 -15.45
N GLN A 94 2.68 -34.37 -16.59
CA GLN A 94 3.73 -33.50 -17.10
C GLN A 94 3.05 -32.34 -17.81
N PHE A 95 3.09 -31.18 -17.16
CA PHE A 95 2.59 -29.94 -17.71
C PHE A 95 3.77 -29.20 -18.37
N PRO A 96 3.70 -28.89 -19.68
CA PRO A 96 4.73 -28.10 -20.35
C PRO A 96 4.79 -26.68 -19.76
N PRO A 97 5.89 -25.93 -19.99
CA PRO A 97 5.94 -24.52 -19.64
C PRO A 97 4.90 -23.71 -20.43
N CYS A 98 4.24 -22.75 -19.77
CA CYS A 98 3.40 -21.76 -20.45
C CYS A 98 4.26 -20.70 -21.16
N ASP A 99 3.66 -19.94 -22.08
CA ASP A 99 4.25 -18.69 -22.53
C ASP A 99 4.44 -17.73 -21.34
N PRO A 100 5.60 -17.05 -21.21
CA PRO A 100 5.84 -16.07 -20.16
C PRO A 100 4.77 -14.97 -20.06
N SER A 101 4.05 -14.65 -21.14
CA SER A 101 2.97 -13.67 -21.12
C SER A 101 1.81 -14.05 -20.19
N PHE A 102 1.69 -15.34 -19.84
CA PHE A 102 0.67 -15.83 -18.91
C PHE A 102 1.06 -15.67 -17.44
N SER A 103 2.22 -15.10 -17.09
CA SER A 103 2.64 -14.94 -15.69
C SER A 103 1.67 -14.08 -14.87
N GLU A 104 1.05 -13.09 -15.50
CA GLU A 104 0.06 -12.17 -14.90
C GLU A 104 -1.39 -12.51 -15.30
N TYR A 105 -1.59 -13.58 -16.07
CA TYR A 105 -2.93 -13.95 -16.53
C TYR A 105 -3.76 -14.46 -15.36
N THR A 106 -4.87 -13.77 -15.08
CA THR A 106 -5.84 -14.16 -14.05
C THR A 106 -7.13 -14.64 -14.73
N PRO A 107 -7.32 -15.96 -14.93
CA PRO A 107 -8.30 -16.47 -15.89
C PRO A 107 -9.75 -16.06 -15.63
N CYS A 108 -10.13 -15.89 -14.37
CA CYS A 108 -11.49 -15.52 -13.97
C CYS A 108 -11.74 -14.01 -13.85
N GLU A 109 -10.67 -13.22 -13.93
CA GLU A 109 -10.70 -11.74 -13.86
C GLU A 109 -10.11 -11.14 -15.15
N ASP A 110 -10.25 -11.86 -16.27
CA ASP A 110 -9.75 -11.44 -17.57
C ASP A 110 -10.64 -10.34 -18.17
N VAL A 111 -10.08 -9.13 -18.31
CA VAL A 111 -10.82 -7.96 -18.79
C VAL A 111 -11.45 -8.19 -20.16
N GLN A 112 -10.74 -8.85 -21.08
CA GLN A 112 -11.24 -9.08 -22.43
C GLN A 112 -12.43 -10.05 -22.46
N ARG A 113 -12.43 -11.06 -21.58
CA ARG A 113 -13.56 -11.96 -21.37
C ARG A 113 -14.72 -11.24 -20.71
N SER A 114 -14.47 -10.53 -19.61
CA SER A 114 -15.50 -9.78 -18.87
C SER A 114 -16.25 -8.79 -19.77
N LEU A 115 -15.57 -8.10 -20.68
CA LEU A 115 -16.17 -7.14 -21.61
C LEU A 115 -17.12 -7.76 -22.67
N LYS A 116 -17.18 -9.10 -22.80
CA LYS A 116 -18.08 -9.79 -23.74
C LYS A 116 -19.51 -9.96 -23.18
N PHE A 117 -19.68 -9.79 -21.87
CA PHE A 117 -20.96 -9.99 -21.20
C PHE A 117 -21.80 -8.71 -21.18
N ASP A 118 -23.10 -8.88 -20.93
CA ASP A 118 -24.06 -7.77 -20.88
C ASP A 118 -23.69 -6.77 -19.77
N ARG A 119 -24.01 -5.50 -20.02
CA ARG A 119 -23.89 -4.41 -19.05
C ARG A 119 -25.07 -4.34 -18.11
N ASP A 120 -26.19 -4.98 -18.45
CA ASP A 120 -27.34 -5.13 -17.58
C ASP A 120 -26.93 -5.75 -16.25
N MET A 121 -27.42 -5.16 -15.15
CA MET A 121 -27.11 -5.59 -13.78
C MET A 121 -25.61 -5.70 -13.46
N LEU A 122 -24.74 -5.08 -14.25
CA LEU A 122 -23.28 -5.18 -14.12
C LEU A 122 -22.73 -6.60 -14.26
N ILE A 123 -23.38 -7.48 -15.04
CA ILE A 123 -22.91 -8.87 -15.24
C ILE A 123 -21.47 -8.90 -15.74
N TYR A 124 -21.07 -7.98 -16.63
CA TYR A 124 -19.68 -7.84 -17.07
C TYR A 124 -18.64 -7.59 -15.94
N ARG A 125 -19.06 -7.23 -14.72
CA ARG A 125 -18.18 -7.08 -13.54
C ARG A 125 -18.12 -8.32 -12.67
N GLU A 126 -18.90 -9.35 -12.97
CA GLU A 126 -18.81 -10.64 -12.28
C GLU A 126 -17.57 -11.43 -12.74
N ARG A 127 -17.30 -12.52 -12.03
CA ARG A 127 -16.21 -13.44 -12.36
C ARG A 127 -16.60 -14.31 -13.54
N HIS A 128 -15.84 -14.20 -14.61
CA HIS A 128 -16.04 -14.99 -15.82
C HIS A 128 -14.84 -15.89 -16.03
N CYS A 129 -14.95 -17.15 -15.62
CA CYS A 129 -13.86 -18.12 -15.76
C CYS A 129 -13.87 -18.79 -17.15
N PRO A 130 -12.73 -19.36 -17.58
CA PRO A 130 -12.69 -20.18 -18.78
C PRO A 130 -13.47 -21.48 -18.60
N GLU A 131 -14.05 -21.97 -19.69
CA GLU A 131 -14.65 -23.30 -19.74
C GLU A 131 -13.59 -24.40 -19.65
N LYS A 132 -14.01 -25.66 -19.46
CA LYS A 132 -13.10 -26.79 -19.18
C LYS A 132 -12.09 -27.05 -20.30
N ASP A 133 -12.48 -26.78 -21.54
CA ASP A 133 -11.67 -26.90 -22.75
C ASP A 133 -10.71 -25.72 -22.94
N GLU A 134 -11.01 -24.56 -22.36
CA GLU A 134 -10.16 -23.36 -22.37
C GLU A 134 -9.09 -23.34 -21.25
N LEU A 135 -9.13 -24.31 -20.33
CA LEU A 135 -8.20 -24.38 -19.19
C LEU A 135 -6.77 -24.66 -19.65
N LEU A 136 -5.87 -23.73 -19.32
CA LEU A 136 -4.43 -23.90 -19.54
C LEU A 136 -3.87 -25.00 -18.64
N LYS A 137 -3.29 -26.03 -19.28
CA LYS A 137 -2.61 -27.15 -18.62
C LYS A 137 -1.10 -26.99 -18.79
N CYS A 138 -0.54 -25.94 -18.23
CA CYS A 138 0.88 -25.62 -18.31
C CYS A 138 1.39 -25.03 -16.98
N ARG A 139 2.72 -24.99 -16.81
CA ARG A 139 3.38 -24.40 -15.64
C ARG A 139 3.97 -23.05 -16.01
N ILE A 140 3.69 -22.02 -15.23
CA ILE A 140 4.32 -20.71 -15.41
C ILE A 140 5.83 -20.85 -15.14
N PRO A 141 6.70 -20.50 -16.09
CA PRO A 141 8.14 -20.55 -15.87
C PRO A 141 8.54 -19.49 -14.83
N ALA A 142 9.64 -19.75 -14.12
CA ALA A 142 10.22 -18.74 -13.25
C ALA A 142 10.67 -17.52 -14.08
N PRO A 143 10.47 -16.29 -13.57
CA PRO A 143 10.94 -15.08 -14.25
C PRO A 143 12.46 -15.10 -14.41
N TYR A 144 12.95 -14.36 -15.40
CA TYR A 144 14.38 -14.24 -15.63
C TYR A 144 15.10 -13.70 -14.38
N GLY A 145 16.14 -14.41 -13.94
CA GLY A 145 16.91 -14.04 -12.76
C GLY A 145 16.21 -14.35 -11.43
N TYR A 146 15.18 -15.20 -11.42
CA TYR A 146 14.53 -15.68 -10.19
C TYR A 146 15.55 -16.14 -9.14
N LYS A 147 15.33 -15.73 -7.91
CA LYS A 147 16.16 -16.02 -6.75
C LYS A 147 15.39 -16.82 -5.72
N VAL A 148 16.10 -17.64 -4.95
CA VAL A 148 15.50 -18.36 -3.81
C VAL A 148 14.92 -17.34 -2.81
N PRO A 149 13.63 -17.46 -2.43
CA PRO A 149 13.00 -16.57 -1.45
C PRO A 149 13.74 -16.57 -0.11
N PHE A 150 13.66 -15.45 0.62
CA PHE A 150 14.21 -15.35 1.97
C PHE A 150 13.55 -16.36 2.92
N ARG A 151 14.33 -16.94 3.82
CA ARG A 151 13.80 -17.82 4.86
C ARG A 151 12.98 -17.01 5.87
N TRP A 152 12.03 -17.67 6.51
CA TRP A 152 11.32 -17.09 7.63
C TRP A 152 12.29 -16.84 8.80
N PRO A 153 12.18 -15.73 9.56
CA PRO A 153 11.17 -14.66 9.47
C PRO A 153 11.53 -13.51 8.53
N GLN A 154 12.72 -13.52 7.91
CA GLN A 154 13.19 -12.44 7.04
C GLN A 154 12.30 -12.21 5.81
N GLY A 155 11.68 -13.27 5.30
CA GLY A 155 10.69 -13.18 4.21
C GLY A 155 9.44 -12.35 4.52
N ARG A 156 9.22 -11.95 5.79
CA ARG A 156 8.18 -10.96 6.13
C ARG A 156 8.50 -9.56 5.63
N GLU A 157 9.78 -9.20 5.70
CA GLU A 157 10.23 -7.84 5.47
C GLU A 157 10.79 -7.66 4.07
N PHE A 158 11.20 -8.74 3.39
CA PHE A 158 11.90 -8.63 2.12
C PHE A 158 11.43 -9.65 1.08
N ALA A 159 11.38 -9.20 -0.17
CA ALA A 159 11.24 -10.04 -1.36
C ALA A 159 12.27 -9.61 -2.42
N TRP A 160 12.72 -10.53 -3.26
CA TRP A 160 13.60 -10.17 -4.38
C TRP A 160 12.80 -9.46 -5.46
N PHE A 161 13.32 -8.35 -5.99
CA PHE A 161 12.72 -7.64 -7.11
C PHE A 161 12.59 -8.56 -8.34
N ALA A 162 13.60 -9.40 -8.60
CA ALA A 162 13.61 -10.35 -9.72
C ALA A 162 12.50 -11.41 -9.66
N ASN A 163 11.92 -11.66 -8.49
CA ASN A 163 10.83 -12.63 -8.34
C ASN A 163 9.45 -12.02 -8.63
N VAL A 164 9.33 -10.69 -8.55
CA VAL A 164 8.11 -9.93 -8.81
C VAL A 164 8.50 -8.61 -9.52
N PRO A 165 8.89 -8.65 -10.80
CA PRO A 165 9.59 -7.53 -11.46
C PRO A 165 8.66 -6.37 -11.87
N HIS A 166 7.77 -5.93 -10.96
CA HIS A 166 6.79 -4.86 -11.15
C HIS A 166 7.12 -3.67 -10.25
N LYS A 167 7.55 -2.56 -10.83
CA LYS A 167 7.89 -1.34 -10.07
C LYS A 167 6.67 -0.48 -9.78
N GLU A 168 5.60 -0.66 -10.55
CA GLU A 168 4.37 0.11 -10.55
C GLU A 168 3.74 0.12 -9.16
N LEU A 169 3.77 -1.02 -8.46
CA LEU A 169 3.27 -1.15 -7.09
C LEU A 169 3.94 -0.17 -6.12
N THR A 170 5.23 0.12 -6.30
CA THR A 170 5.96 1.06 -5.43
C THR A 170 5.65 2.51 -5.74
N VAL A 171 5.17 2.80 -6.96
CA VAL A 171 4.75 4.15 -7.38
C VAL A 171 3.32 4.41 -6.89
N GLU A 172 2.40 3.50 -7.20
CA GLU A 172 0.97 3.62 -6.84
C GLU A 172 0.74 3.59 -5.33
N LYS A 173 1.53 2.80 -4.59
CA LYS A 173 1.40 2.66 -3.13
C LYS A 173 2.44 3.44 -2.34
N LYS A 174 3.19 4.35 -2.99
CA LYS A 174 4.26 5.14 -2.36
C LYS A 174 3.79 5.88 -1.10
N ASN A 175 2.58 6.46 -1.16
CA ASN A 175 2.03 7.27 -0.08
C ASN A 175 1.53 6.44 1.11
N GLN A 176 1.36 5.12 0.93
CA GLN A 176 0.88 4.22 1.97
C GLN A 176 2.03 3.51 2.69
N ASN A 177 3.31 3.77 2.37
CA ASN A 177 4.45 3.07 2.99
C ASN A 177 4.35 1.53 2.91
N TRP A 178 3.59 0.98 1.95
CA TRP A 178 3.35 -0.47 1.79
C TRP A 178 4.63 -1.22 1.40
N ILE A 179 5.36 -0.65 0.44
CA ILE A 179 6.49 -1.30 -0.20
C ILE A 179 7.53 -0.24 -0.60
N LYS A 180 8.80 -0.54 -0.38
CA LYS A 180 9.93 0.29 -0.79
C LYS A 180 10.87 -0.54 -1.66
N VAL A 181 11.45 0.07 -2.68
CA VAL A 181 12.52 -0.55 -3.45
C VAL A 181 13.85 -0.25 -2.74
N GLU A 182 14.58 -1.29 -2.36
CA GLU A 182 15.92 -1.21 -1.78
C GLU A 182 16.89 -2.03 -2.63
N GLY A 183 17.53 -1.38 -3.60
CA GLY A 183 18.45 -2.05 -4.53
C GLY A 183 17.75 -3.12 -5.36
N ASP A 184 18.07 -4.39 -5.12
CA ASP A 184 17.51 -5.55 -5.81
C ASP A 184 16.37 -6.24 -5.03
N ARG A 185 15.82 -5.57 -4.01
CA ARG A 185 14.79 -6.09 -3.11
C ARG A 185 13.63 -5.13 -2.98
N PHE A 186 12.47 -5.69 -2.69
CA PHE A 186 11.40 -4.95 -2.03
C PHE A 186 11.54 -5.10 -0.53
N ARG A 187 11.28 -4.01 0.18
CA ARG A 187 11.11 -3.97 1.63
C ARG A 187 9.65 -3.67 1.98
N PHE A 188 9.11 -4.44 2.91
CA PHE A 188 7.79 -4.29 3.48
C PHE A 188 7.94 -3.80 4.92
N PRO A 189 7.94 -2.47 5.15
CA PRO A 189 8.25 -1.91 6.46
C PRO A 189 7.15 -2.14 7.52
N GLY A 190 5.99 -2.70 7.13
CA GLY A 190 4.81 -2.76 7.98
C GLY A 190 4.15 -1.38 8.14
N GLY A 191 2.89 -1.37 8.59
CA GLY A 191 2.14 -0.12 8.75
C GLY A 191 1.65 0.51 7.44
N GLY A 192 1.80 -0.21 6.33
CA GLY A 192 1.10 0.12 5.12
C GLY A 192 -0.36 -0.31 5.23
N THR A 193 -1.17 0.53 5.84
CA THR A 193 -2.62 0.33 5.88
C THR A 193 -3.29 1.49 5.15
N MET A 194 -4.56 1.34 4.79
CA MET A 194 -5.35 2.47 4.30
C MET A 194 -5.49 3.57 5.37
N PHE A 195 -5.20 3.24 6.64
CA PHE A 195 -5.33 4.12 7.80
C PHE A 195 -4.10 5.02 7.97
N PRO A 196 -4.22 6.35 7.85
CA PRO A 196 -3.09 7.26 7.98
C PRO A 196 -2.36 7.18 9.33
N HIS A 197 -3.05 6.77 10.40
CA HIS A 197 -2.51 6.60 11.75
C HIS A 197 -2.29 5.11 12.14
N GLY A 198 -2.38 4.19 11.17
CA GLY A 198 -2.34 2.75 11.41
C GLY A 198 -3.70 2.15 11.76
N ALA A 199 -3.81 0.83 11.63
CA ALA A 199 -5.05 0.10 11.93
C ALA A 199 -5.44 0.18 13.41
N ASP A 200 -4.46 0.24 14.33
CA ASP A 200 -4.72 0.31 15.77
C ASP A 200 -5.55 1.55 16.14
N ALA A 201 -5.21 2.71 15.57
CA ALA A 201 -5.96 3.94 15.81
C ALA A 201 -7.41 3.87 15.28
N TYR A 202 -7.62 3.20 14.14
CA TYR A 202 -8.95 2.95 13.59
C TYR A 202 -9.78 2.05 14.51
N ILE A 203 -9.18 0.98 15.04
CA ILE A 203 -9.81 0.07 16.00
C ILE A 203 -10.15 0.81 17.30
N ASP A 204 -9.25 1.66 17.80
CA ASP A 204 -9.48 2.49 18.99
C ASP A 204 -10.64 3.48 18.80
N ASP A 205 -10.79 4.05 17.61
CA ASP A 205 -11.91 4.94 17.29
C ASP A 205 -13.25 4.19 17.27
N ILE A 206 -13.28 2.93 16.81
CA ILE A 206 -14.46 2.07 16.92
C ILE A 206 -14.76 1.75 18.39
N ASP A 207 -13.74 1.41 19.18
CA ASP A 207 -13.89 1.05 20.61
C ASP A 207 -14.48 2.20 21.45
N LYS A 208 -14.29 3.46 21.02
CA LYS A 208 -14.93 4.64 21.64
C LYS A 208 -16.43 4.73 21.39
N LEU A 209 -16.92 4.20 20.27
CA LEU A 209 -18.33 4.26 19.88
C LEU A 209 -19.08 3.02 20.37
N ILE A 210 -18.43 1.86 20.34
CA ILE A 210 -19.02 0.58 20.69
C ILE A 210 -17.94 -0.24 21.40
N SER A 211 -18.23 -0.70 22.62
CA SER A 211 -17.29 -1.49 23.41
C SER A 211 -16.96 -2.80 22.69
N LEU A 212 -15.72 -2.93 22.22
CA LEU A 212 -15.22 -4.14 21.56
C LEU A 212 -14.76 -5.20 22.56
N ARG A 213 -14.58 -4.82 23.83
CA ARG A 213 -13.89 -5.62 24.87
C ARG A 213 -14.82 -6.40 25.79
N ASP A 214 -16.10 -6.05 25.84
CA ASP A 214 -17.07 -6.67 26.76
C ASP A 214 -17.72 -7.97 26.23
N GLY A 215 -17.41 -8.34 24.99
CA GLY A 215 -17.96 -9.54 24.35
C GLY A 215 -19.42 -9.41 23.90
N SER A 216 -19.99 -8.19 23.89
CA SER A 216 -21.33 -7.91 23.36
C SER A 216 -21.40 -8.07 21.84
N ILE A 217 -20.32 -7.73 21.13
CA ILE A 217 -20.16 -7.96 19.70
C ILE A 217 -19.50 -9.32 19.47
N ARG A 218 -20.18 -10.21 18.74
CA ARG A 218 -19.67 -11.54 18.38
C ARG A 218 -19.17 -11.63 16.93
N THR A 219 -19.68 -10.75 16.07
CA THR A 219 -19.41 -10.74 14.65
C THR A 219 -19.27 -9.30 14.17
N ALA A 220 -18.17 -9.00 13.49
CA ALA A 220 -17.97 -7.75 12.77
C ALA A 220 -17.62 -8.09 11.32
N ILE A 221 -18.11 -7.29 10.38
CA ILE A 221 -17.74 -7.37 8.97
C ILE A 221 -17.16 -6.02 8.56
N ASP A 222 -15.86 -6.00 8.31
CA ASP A 222 -15.15 -4.85 7.75
C ASP A 222 -14.73 -5.23 6.33
N THR A 223 -15.21 -4.47 5.34
CA THR A 223 -14.95 -4.72 3.93
C THR A 223 -14.09 -3.60 3.35
N GLY A 224 -12.79 -3.89 3.20
CA GLY A 224 -11.80 -2.97 2.68
C GLY A 224 -10.63 -3.69 2.01
N CYS A 225 -9.67 -2.92 1.49
CA CYS A 225 -8.45 -3.43 0.83
C CYS A 225 -7.20 -3.35 1.75
N GLY A 226 -7.43 -3.32 3.07
CA GLY A 226 -6.40 -3.24 4.11
C GLY A 226 -6.73 -2.24 5.21
#